data_AF-A0A363D2D1-F1
#
_entry.id   AF-A0A363D2D1-F1
#
_cell.length_a   1.000
_cell.length_b   1.000
_cell.length_c   1.000
_cell.angle_alpha   90.00
_cell.angle_beta   90.00
_cell.angle_gamma   90.00
#
_symmetry.space_group_name_H-M   'P 1'
#
loop_
_entity.id
_entity.type
_entity.pdbx_description
1 polymer ?
#
loop_
_entity_poly.entity_id
_entity_poly.type
_entity_poly.pdbx_seq_one_letter_code
_entity_poly.pdbx_strand_id
1 'polypeptide(L)'
;MSKFDEEQIKGKLKELEKFYNQIKDYYSIKEELVKSDDEGSLRNIFNDEIALIKDNATKSLNILEKAKEIDSFLNENNRFQNAKNLLSDETINQLEENKVAILEAYAKIFETPNGNLSDIYTEMYEKTKSAYNDLFVNKTGEKVKIEILNAQIDKFEEKYAFIISDEKSISNEVENLHKDFKTKQTELDKFYKKIFGDEEKEINSLKDELELRLSQLKETEIEARKVINLSSDAGLGGGFFQKAKEAKNNKYVSLGIFIFVLIIMGCFNFQTIDFNNLKDINLVSITVRFMINAPFIWIATVANLNLNKYARLEQEYSHKESLAKSFERYKTEIEKLNDTETIKSKELLVELMRLNLEAFKINPSSTMDGAKSDMDILAKLKNTDLISKPKS
;
A
#
# COMPACT_ATOMS: atom_id res chain seq x y z
N MET A 1 47.21 -18.34 16.80
CA MET A 1 48.49 -18.20 17.52
C MET A 1 49.33 -19.44 17.21
N SER A 2 50.59 -19.25 16.81
CA SER A 2 51.40 -20.15 15.99
C SER A 2 52.02 -21.32 16.78
N LYS A 3 52.32 -22.45 16.10
CA LYS A 3 53.16 -23.58 16.55
C LYS A 3 54.45 -23.17 17.30
N PHE A 4 54.88 -21.91 17.11
CA PHE A 4 56.01 -21.28 17.77
C PHE A 4 55.95 -21.31 19.31
N ASP A 5 54.75 -21.17 19.91
CA ASP A 5 54.62 -21.14 21.38
C ASP A 5 54.79 -22.54 22.01
N GLU A 6 54.39 -23.60 21.30
CA GLU A 6 54.49 -24.98 21.80
C GLU A 6 55.95 -25.49 21.79
N GLU A 7 56.74 -25.11 20.78
CA GLU A 7 58.18 -25.42 20.75
C GLU A 7 58.95 -24.68 21.85
N GLN A 8 58.63 -23.40 22.12
CA GLN A 8 59.26 -22.67 23.22
C GLN A 8 58.98 -23.32 24.58
N ILE A 9 57.74 -23.76 24.81
CA ILE A 9 57.36 -24.43 26.06
C ILE A 9 58.10 -25.78 26.20
N LYS A 10 58.18 -26.58 25.13
CA LYS A 10 58.94 -27.84 25.13
C LYS A 10 60.44 -27.61 25.35
N GLY A 11 61.00 -26.54 24.79
CA GLY A 11 62.39 -26.13 25.01
C GLY A 11 62.67 -25.81 26.49
N LYS A 12 61.81 -25.00 27.11
CA LYS A 12 61.92 -24.63 28.54
C LYS A 12 61.77 -25.84 29.47
N LEU A 13 60.90 -26.79 29.14
CA LEU A 13 60.75 -28.05 29.88
C LEU A 13 62.02 -28.90 29.85
N LYS A 14 62.71 -28.93 28.71
CA LYS A 14 63.96 -29.68 28.54
C LYS A 14 65.13 -29.05 29.30
N GLU A 15 65.18 -27.72 29.36
CA GLU A 15 66.13 -27.00 30.21
C GLU A 15 65.89 -27.26 31.70
N LEU A 16 64.62 -27.28 32.13
CA LEU A 16 64.25 -27.59 33.51
C LEU A 16 64.63 -29.02 33.91
N GLU A 17 64.42 -29.99 33.02
CA GLU A 17 64.82 -31.38 33.24
C GLU A 17 66.34 -31.54 33.30
N LYS A 18 67.08 -30.79 32.48
CA LYS A 18 68.55 -30.76 32.51
C LYS A 18 69.07 -30.12 33.79
N PHE A 19 68.44 -29.05 34.26
CA PHE A 19 68.75 -28.39 35.53
C PHE A 19 68.46 -29.30 36.73
N TYR A 20 67.33 -30.02 36.71
CA TYR A 20 67.01 -31.03 37.73
C TYR A 20 68.07 -32.13 37.81
N ASN A 21 68.49 -32.67 36.65
CA ASN A 21 69.54 -33.69 36.62
C ASN A 21 70.90 -33.15 37.06
N GLN A 22 71.25 -31.90 36.71
CA GLN A 22 72.46 -31.24 37.21
C GLN A 22 72.43 -31.03 38.72
N ILE A 23 71.30 -30.61 39.29
CA ILE A 23 71.12 -30.52 40.75
C ILE A 23 71.24 -31.92 41.37
N LYS A 24 70.56 -32.93 40.82
CA LYS A 24 70.61 -34.30 41.33
C LYS A 24 72.04 -34.87 41.37
N ASP A 25 72.82 -34.65 40.32
CA ASP A 25 74.22 -35.09 40.25
C ASP A 25 75.11 -34.28 41.20
N TYR A 26 74.89 -32.96 41.33
CA TYR A 26 75.61 -32.09 42.26
C TYR A 26 75.32 -32.42 43.74
N TYR A 27 74.12 -32.88 44.05
CA TYR A 27 73.66 -33.21 45.42
C TYR A 27 73.91 -34.67 45.85
N SER A 28 74.50 -35.51 45.00
CA SER A 28 74.94 -36.86 45.38
C SER A 28 76.07 -36.87 46.45
N ILE A 29 76.56 -35.70 46.88
CA ILE A 29 77.62 -35.55 47.89
C ILE A 29 77.11 -35.39 49.34
N LYS A 30 75.79 -35.34 49.61
CA LYS A 30 75.29 -35.37 51.00
C LYS A 30 74.08 -36.27 51.16
N GLU A 31 74.35 -37.58 51.25
CA GLU A 31 73.38 -38.63 51.62
C GLU A 31 72.70 -38.37 52.99
N GLU A 32 73.27 -37.48 53.81
CA GLU A 32 72.77 -37.11 55.14
C GLU A 32 71.70 -36.01 55.12
N LEU A 33 71.52 -35.29 54.01
CA LEU A 33 70.44 -34.29 53.85
C LEU A 33 69.13 -34.88 53.27
N VAL A 34 69.17 -36.15 52.83
CA VAL A 34 68.05 -36.82 52.10
C VAL A 34 67.33 -37.86 52.97
N LYS A 35 67.87 -38.22 54.16
CA LYS A 35 67.34 -39.25 55.07
C LYS A 35 66.74 -38.72 56.39
N SER A 36 66.43 -37.43 56.51
CA SER A 36 65.66 -36.97 57.68
C SER A 36 64.17 -36.84 57.33
N ASP A 37 63.33 -37.51 58.12
CA ASP A 37 61.87 -37.32 58.18
C ASP A 37 61.49 -35.99 58.86
N ASP A 38 62.42 -35.04 58.92
CA ASP A 38 62.21 -33.74 59.54
C ASP A 38 61.55 -32.78 58.54
N GLU A 39 60.62 -31.95 59.01
CA GLU A 39 59.80 -31.04 58.18
C GLU A 39 60.65 -30.10 57.31
N GLY A 40 61.88 -29.80 57.74
CA GLY A 40 62.84 -28.96 57.02
C GLY A 40 63.84 -29.70 56.12
N SER A 41 63.67 -31.00 55.84
CA SER A 41 64.59 -31.73 54.96
C SER A 41 64.48 -31.22 53.52
N LEU A 42 65.62 -31.13 52.81
CA LEU A 42 65.65 -30.62 51.43
C LEU A 42 64.69 -31.40 50.53
N ARG A 43 64.50 -32.69 50.78
CA ARG A 43 63.55 -33.54 50.04
C ARG A 43 62.12 -33.08 50.21
N ASN A 44 61.68 -32.75 51.42
CA ASN A 44 60.33 -32.27 51.68
C ASN A 44 60.12 -30.86 51.10
N ILE A 45 61.10 -29.96 51.26
CA ILE A 45 61.06 -28.61 50.65
C ILE A 45 60.94 -28.70 49.12
N PHE A 46 61.76 -29.54 48.46
CA PHE A 46 61.67 -29.72 47.01
C PHE A 46 60.34 -30.35 46.59
N ASN A 47 59.81 -31.31 47.35
CA ASN A 47 58.51 -31.92 47.05
C ASN A 47 57.36 -30.90 47.20
N ASP A 48 57.41 -30.05 48.23
CA ASP A 48 56.43 -28.99 48.46
C ASP A 48 56.52 -27.92 47.36
N GLU A 49 57.72 -27.54 46.95
CA GLU A 49 57.93 -26.57 45.87
C GLU A 49 57.49 -27.14 44.51
N ILE A 50 57.75 -28.43 44.24
CA ILE A 50 57.22 -29.14 43.07
C ILE A 50 55.69 -29.24 43.13
N ALA A 51 55.11 -29.50 44.30
CA ALA A 51 53.66 -29.56 44.49
C ALA A 51 53.02 -28.18 44.23
N LEU A 52 53.63 -27.10 44.72
CA LEU A 52 53.20 -25.72 44.45
C LEU A 52 53.29 -25.36 42.97
N ILE A 53 54.38 -25.75 42.29
CA ILE A 53 54.54 -25.53 40.84
C ILE A 53 53.47 -26.31 40.07
N LYS A 54 53.18 -27.55 40.47
CA LYS A 54 52.16 -28.38 39.82
C LYS A 54 50.76 -27.83 40.04
N ASP A 55 50.44 -27.37 41.24
CA ASP A 55 49.17 -26.71 41.55
C ASP A 55 49.00 -25.42 40.73
N ASN A 56 50.03 -24.57 40.67
CA ASN A 56 50.02 -23.35 39.86
C ASN A 56 49.88 -23.65 38.36
N ALA A 57 50.58 -24.66 37.83
CA ALA A 57 50.44 -25.09 36.44
C ALA A 57 49.01 -25.59 36.14
N THR A 58 48.40 -26.31 37.09
CA THR A 58 47.01 -26.79 36.97
C THR A 58 46.02 -25.63 36.99
N LYS A 59 46.21 -24.64 37.87
CA LYS A 59 45.42 -23.40 37.89
C LYS A 59 45.53 -22.63 36.57
N SER A 60 46.74 -22.47 36.03
CA SER A 60 46.97 -21.81 34.73
C SER A 60 46.30 -22.54 33.57
N LEU A 61 46.33 -23.88 33.56
CA LEU A 61 45.62 -24.70 32.57
C LEU A 61 44.10 -24.50 32.65
N ASN A 62 43.54 -24.50 33.87
CA ASN A 62 42.11 -24.26 34.10
C ASN A 62 41.68 -22.86 33.62
N ILE A 63 42.52 -21.84 33.85
CA ILE A 63 42.28 -20.48 33.35
C ILE A 63 42.28 -20.46 31.82
N LEU A 64 43.21 -21.17 31.19
CA LEU A 64 43.30 -21.26 29.73
C LEU A 64 42.09 -21.98 29.11
N GLU A 65 41.60 -23.04 29.76
CA GLU A 65 40.41 -23.78 29.34
C GLU A 65 39.17 -22.90 29.42
N LYS A 66 38.96 -22.19 30.54
CA LYS A 66 37.88 -21.20 30.68
C LYS A 66 37.99 -20.07 29.65
N ALA A 67 39.20 -19.60 29.34
CA ALA A 67 39.40 -18.58 28.32
C ALA A 67 39.00 -19.08 26.92
N LYS A 68 39.27 -20.35 26.60
CA LYS A 68 38.83 -20.99 25.34
C LYS A 68 37.32 -21.21 25.31
N GLU A 69 36.70 -21.59 26.43
CA GLU A 69 35.24 -21.68 26.54
C GLU A 69 34.57 -20.32 26.31
N ILE A 70 35.13 -19.25 26.90
CA ILE A 70 34.65 -17.88 26.68
C ILE A 70 34.82 -17.47 25.21
N ASP A 71 35.97 -17.76 24.59
CA ASP A 71 36.21 -17.46 23.18
C ASP A 71 35.25 -18.24 22.25
N SER A 72 35.02 -19.53 22.53
CA SER A 72 34.01 -20.35 21.83
C SER A 72 32.61 -19.78 22.01
N PHE A 73 32.22 -19.42 23.24
CA PHE A 73 30.91 -18.86 23.56
C PHE A 73 30.67 -17.50 22.88
N LEU A 74 31.72 -16.66 22.75
CA LEU A 74 31.65 -15.39 22.05
C LEU A 74 31.54 -15.57 20.53
N ASN A 75 32.21 -16.59 19.97
CA ASN A 75 32.22 -16.89 18.54
C ASN A 75 30.98 -17.67 18.06
N GLU A 76 30.38 -18.53 18.89
CA GLU A 76 29.32 -19.48 18.48
C GLU A 76 28.01 -18.85 17.98
N ASN A 77 27.82 -17.53 18.03
CA ASN A 77 26.58 -16.89 17.58
C ASN A 77 26.76 -15.45 17.10
N ASN A 78 27.97 -15.04 16.66
CA ASN A 78 28.27 -13.64 16.31
C ASN A 78 27.88 -12.65 17.44
N ARG A 79 27.82 -13.09 18.70
CA ARG A 79 27.30 -12.28 19.82
C ARG A 79 28.16 -11.05 20.07
N PHE A 80 29.47 -11.18 19.91
CA PHE A 80 30.39 -10.05 19.97
C PHE A 80 30.15 -9.05 18.83
N GLN A 81 29.89 -9.53 17.61
CA GLN A 81 29.53 -8.66 16.48
C GLN A 81 28.16 -8.01 16.69
N ASN A 82 27.17 -8.72 17.24
CA ASN A 82 25.87 -8.16 17.59
C ASN A 82 25.98 -7.10 18.69
N ALA A 83 26.78 -7.34 19.73
CA ALA A 83 27.05 -6.34 20.77
C ALA A 83 27.79 -5.12 20.19
N LYS A 84 28.76 -5.33 19.30
CA LYS A 84 29.46 -4.27 18.59
C LYS A 84 28.54 -3.48 17.64
N ASN A 85 27.59 -4.15 16.99
CA ASN A 85 26.60 -3.52 16.12
C ASN A 85 25.59 -2.72 16.94
N LEU A 86 25.13 -3.23 18.09
CA LEU A 86 24.26 -2.49 19.02
C LEU A 86 24.95 -1.26 19.62
N LEU A 87 26.27 -1.34 19.83
CA LEU A 87 27.12 -0.25 20.31
C LEU A 87 27.77 0.53 19.15
N SER A 88 27.34 0.32 17.91
CA SER A 88 27.87 1.08 16.77
C SER A 88 27.45 2.54 16.87
N ASP A 89 28.33 3.43 16.42
CA ASP A 89 28.05 4.87 16.37
C ASP A 89 26.76 5.17 15.60
N GLU A 90 26.44 4.38 14.57
CA GLU A 90 25.19 4.49 13.81
C GLU A 90 23.95 4.20 14.67
N THR A 91 23.96 3.13 15.47
CA THR A 91 22.83 2.78 16.35
C THR A 91 22.67 3.79 17.48
N ILE A 92 23.80 4.29 18.02
CA ILE A 92 23.80 5.32 19.06
C ILE A 92 23.22 6.63 18.51
N ASN A 93 23.64 7.04 17.30
CA ASN A 93 23.12 8.23 16.64
C ASN A 93 21.62 8.12 16.34
N GLN A 94 21.16 6.97 15.84
CA GLN A 94 19.72 6.71 15.65
C GLN A 94 18.93 6.79 16.97
N LEU A 95 19.51 6.32 18.07
CA LEU A 95 18.88 6.41 19.38
C LEU A 95 18.78 7.86 19.88
N GLU A 96 19.82 8.67 19.64
CA GLU A 96 19.79 10.10 19.94
C GLU A 96 18.77 10.86 19.08
N GLU A 97 18.72 10.59 17.78
CA GLU A 97 17.71 11.19 16.89
C GLU A 97 16.29 10.83 17.32
N ASN A 98 16.05 9.56 17.65
CA ASN A 98 14.76 9.11 18.16
C ASN A 98 14.41 9.77 19.50
N LYS A 99 15.37 9.93 20.40
CA LYS A 99 15.18 10.66 21.67
C LYS A 99 14.78 12.11 21.41
N VAL A 100 15.45 12.81 20.49
CA VAL A 100 15.12 14.19 20.12
C VAL A 100 13.71 14.26 19.52
N ALA A 101 13.37 13.36 18.59
CA ALA A 101 12.03 13.31 18.00
C ALA A 101 10.92 13.08 19.04
N ILE A 102 11.16 12.21 20.04
CA ILE A 102 10.23 11.98 21.15
C ILE A 102 10.06 13.25 21.99
N LEU A 103 11.16 13.95 22.31
CA LEU A 103 11.11 15.19 23.08
C LEU A 103 10.39 16.31 22.31
N GLU A 104 10.61 16.42 21.00
CA GLU A 104 9.88 17.38 20.16
C GLU A 104 8.38 17.05 20.04
N ALA A 105 8.03 15.77 19.91
CA ALA A 105 6.63 15.33 19.91
C ALA A 105 5.97 15.62 21.26
N TYR A 106 6.67 15.37 22.36
CA TYR A 106 6.22 15.73 23.70
C TYR A 106 6.00 17.24 23.85
N ALA A 107 6.96 18.06 23.42
CA ALA A 107 6.84 19.52 23.43
C ALA A 107 5.65 20.00 22.58
N LYS A 108 5.45 19.46 21.37
CA LYS A 108 4.29 19.83 20.52
C LYS A 108 2.93 19.49 21.15
N ILE A 109 2.84 18.42 21.93
CA ILE A 109 1.58 17.98 22.54
C ILE A 109 1.31 18.77 23.83
N PHE A 110 2.34 19.00 24.64
CA PHE A 110 2.18 19.50 26.01
C PHE A 110 2.63 20.95 26.21
N GLU A 111 3.52 21.50 25.40
CA GLU A 111 3.92 22.91 25.47
C GLU A 111 3.01 23.76 24.56
N THR A 112 2.14 24.54 25.18
CA THR A 112 1.32 25.54 24.48
C THR A 112 1.92 26.94 24.68
N PRO A 113 1.55 27.95 23.88
CA PRO A 113 1.98 29.34 24.09
C PRO A 113 1.67 29.89 25.48
N ASN A 114 0.72 29.26 26.20
CA ASN A 114 0.26 29.63 27.53
C ASN A 114 0.85 28.76 28.66
N GLY A 115 1.83 27.90 28.37
CA GLY A 115 2.49 27.01 29.34
C GLY A 115 2.23 25.52 29.09
N ASN A 116 2.73 24.67 30.00
CA ASN A 116 2.51 23.22 29.94
C ASN A 116 1.03 22.90 30.20
N LEU A 117 0.42 22.15 29.31
CA LEU A 117 -1.00 21.76 29.36
C LEU A 117 -1.35 21.06 30.69
N SER A 118 -0.41 20.29 31.27
CA SER A 118 -0.56 19.67 32.59
C SER A 118 -0.74 20.70 33.70
N ASP A 119 0.01 21.80 33.66
CA ASP A 119 -0.08 22.87 34.65
C ASP A 119 -1.40 23.63 34.51
N ILE A 120 -1.83 23.86 33.26
CA ILE A 120 -3.12 24.48 32.95
C ILE A 120 -4.28 23.63 33.49
N TYR A 121 -4.28 22.31 33.25
CA TYR A 121 -5.31 21.41 33.80
C TYR A 121 -5.31 21.39 35.33
N THR A 122 -4.13 21.43 35.94
CA THR A 122 -4.00 21.48 37.41
C THR A 122 -4.57 22.79 37.98
N GLU A 123 -4.29 23.92 37.34
CA GLU A 123 -4.84 25.22 37.74
C GLU A 123 -6.36 25.27 37.57
N MET A 124 -6.89 24.73 36.46
CA MET A 124 -8.34 24.63 36.23
C MET A 124 -9.03 23.75 37.27
N TYR A 125 -8.41 22.62 37.65
CA TYR A 125 -8.90 21.75 38.70
C TYR A 125 -8.97 22.46 40.05
N GLU A 126 -7.91 23.16 40.45
CA GLU A 126 -7.89 23.89 41.73
C GLU A 126 -8.88 25.06 41.75
N LYS A 127 -9.06 25.78 40.63
CA LYS A 127 -10.12 26.80 40.50
C LYS A 127 -11.51 26.20 40.68
N THR A 128 -11.78 25.07 40.02
CA THR A 128 -13.07 24.37 40.10
C THR A 128 -13.33 23.86 41.52
N LYS A 129 -12.32 23.28 42.16
CA LYS A 129 -12.39 22.81 43.55
C LYS A 129 -12.59 23.95 44.54
N SER A 130 -11.93 25.08 44.34
CA SER A 130 -12.12 26.29 45.16
C SER A 130 -13.54 26.83 45.04
N ALA A 131 -14.07 26.96 43.82
CA ALA A 131 -15.45 27.38 43.57
C ALA A 131 -16.47 26.41 44.17
N TYR A 132 -16.25 25.10 44.03
CA TYR A 132 -17.09 24.08 44.68
C TYR A 132 -17.08 24.23 46.20
N ASN A 133 -15.91 24.39 46.81
CA ASN A 133 -15.81 24.55 48.25
C ASN A 133 -16.48 25.84 48.74
N ASP A 134 -16.36 26.94 48.02
CA ASP A 134 -17.02 28.23 48.33
C ASP A 134 -18.56 28.16 48.21
N LEU A 135 -19.07 27.32 47.30
CA LEU A 135 -20.51 27.14 47.09
C LEU A 135 -21.16 26.08 47.98
N PHE A 136 -20.41 25.07 48.44
CA PHE A 136 -20.98 23.87 49.07
C PHE A 136 -20.32 23.43 50.38
N VAL A 137 -19.11 23.88 50.71
CA VAL A 137 -18.35 23.36 51.86
C VAL A 137 -18.17 24.43 52.94
N ASN A 138 -18.84 24.20 54.07
CA ASN A 138 -18.70 25.02 55.27
C ASN A 138 -17.42 24.64 56.03
N LYS A 139 -16.43 25.54 56.11
CA LYS A 139 -15.18 25.31 56.87
C LYS A 139 -15.19 25.93 58.28
N THR A 140 -16.18 26.74 58.63
CA THR A 140 -16.13 27.62 59.83
C THR A 140 -17.44 27.68 60.63
N GLY A 141 -18.45 26.89 60.28
CA GLY A 141 -19.77 26.94 60.93
C GLY A 141 -20.66 28.09 60.44
N GLU A 142 -20.27 28.82 59.39
CA GLU A 142 -21.09 29.85 58.74
C GLU A 142 -21.91 29.25 57.58
N LYS A 143 -23.13 29.77 57.36
CA LYS A 143 -24.01 29.30 56.29
C LYS A 143 -23.33 29.40 54.92
N VAL A 144 -23.42 28.34 54.13
CA VAL A 144 -22.80 28.29 52.79
C VAL A 144 -23.50 29.29 51.86
N LYS A 145 -22.82 29.83 50.83
CA LYS A 145 -23.42 30.81 49.89
C LYS A 145 -24.78 30.39 49.33
N ILE A 146 -24.97 29.10 49.05
CA ILE A 146 -26.25 28.56 48.59
C ILE A 146 -27.36 28.66 49.66
N GLU A 147 -27.03 28.46 50.93
CA GLU A 147 -27.98 28.60 52.04
C GLU A 147 -28.35 30.07 52.28
N ILE A 148 -27.40 31.00 52.06
CA ILE A 148 -27.67 32.45 52.11
C ILE A 148 -28.61 32.85 50.97
N LEU A 149 -28.38 32.35 49.75
CA LEU A 149 -29.22 32.63 48.60
C LEU A 149 -30.64 32.07 48.81
N ASN A 150 -30.78 30.84 49.28
CA ASN A 150 -32.08 30.26 49.59
C ASN A 150 -32.83 31.08 50.66
N ALA A 151 -32.14 31.50 51.72
CA ALA A 151 -32.76 32.37 52.73
C ALA A 151 -33.17 33.75 52.20
N GLN A 152 -32.53 34.26 51.14
CA GLN A 152 -32.95 35.48 50.46
C GLN A 152 -34.15 35.24 49.53
N ILE A 153 -34.20 34.09 48.86
CA ILE A 153 -35.35 33.65 48.06
C ILE A 153 -36.57 33.51 48.96
N ASP A 154 -36.45 32.84 50.11
CA ASP A 154 -37.57 32.68 51.06
C ASP A 154 -38.11 34.05 51.53
N LYS A 155 -37.22 35.00 51.84
CA LYS A 155 -37.61 36.38 52.21
C LYS A 155 -38.24 37.14 51.05
N PHE A 156 -37.81 36.88 49.83
CA PHE A 156 -38.41 37.47 48.64
C PHE A 156 -39.81 36.90 48.41
N GLU A 157 -39.99 35.60 48.54
CA GLU A 157 -41.31 34.94 48.46
C GLU A 157 -42.28 35.48 49.51
N GLU A 158 -41.82 35.67 50.75
CA GLU A 158 -42.62 36.27 51.83
C GLU A 158 -43.05 37.71 51.51
N LYS A 159 -42.13 38.54 50.99
CA LYS A 159 -42.45 39.91 50.55
C LYS A 159 -43.36 39.94 49.33
N TYR A 160 -43.18 39.00 48.40
CA TYR A 160 -44.00 38.88 47.20
C TYR A 160 -45.44 38.48 47.56
N ALA A 161 -45.60 37.54 48.49
CA ALA A 161 -46.91 37.17 49.04
C ALA A 161 -47.62 38.35 49.72
N PHE A 162 -46.87 39.23 50.41
CA PHE A 162 -47.41 40.46 50.99
C PHE A 162 -47.85 41.48 49.92
N ILE A 163 -47.09 41.66 48.85
CA ILE A 163 -47.42 42.62 47.77
C ILE A 163 -48.64 42.18 46.94
N ILE A 164 -48.82 40.88 46.73
CA ILE A 164 -49.99 40.33 46.01
C ILE A 164 -51.29 40.49 46.80
N SER A 165 -51.23 40.71 48.12
CA SER A 165 -52.41 40.91 48.96
C SER A 165 -53.10 42.27 48.81
N ASP A 166 -52.52 43.22 48.06
CA ASP A 166 -53.16 44.52 47.74
C ASP A 166 -53.37 44.65 46.22
N GLU A 167 -54.55 44.20 45.81
CA GLU A 167 -54.88 43.70 44.47
C GLU A 167 -55.50 44.80 43.59
N LYS A 168 -54.76 45.32 42.60
CA LYS A 168 -55.36 45.95 41.39
C LYS A 168 -54.44 46.22 40.19
N SER A 169 -53.13 46.06 40.30
CA SER A 169 -52.22 46.28 39.15
C SER A 169 -51.57 45.01 38.58
N ILE A 170 -51.52 43.91 39.34
CA ILE A 170 -50.82 42.68 38.94
C ILE A 170 -51.66 41.79 38.00
N SER A 171 -52.99 41.91 38.01
CA SER A 171 -53.89 41.02 37.25
C SER A 171 -53.66 41.06 35.74
N ASN A 172 -53.41 42.25 35.18
CA ASN A 172 -53.32 42.41 33.72
C ASN A 172 -51.98 41.93 33.15
N GLU A 173 -50.90 42.01 33.94
CA GLU A 173 -49.57 41.60 33.49
C GLU A 173 -49.40 40.07 33.57
N VAL A 174 -49.94 39.44 34.63
CA VAL A 174 -50.00 37.98 34.76
C VAL A 174 -50.92 37.35 33.71
N GLU A 175 -52.05 37.97 33.39
CA GLU A 175 -52.96 37.47 32.35
C GLU A 175 -52.32 37.55 30.95
N ASN A 176 -51.58 38.62 30.66
CA ASN A 176 -50.82 38.74 29.41
C ASN A 176 -49.67 37.74 29.32
N LEU A 177 -48.92 37.52 30.41
CA LEU A 177 -47.83 36.54 30.44
C LEU A 177 -48.36 35.11 30.29
N HIS A 178 -49.50 34.80 30.91
CA HIS A 178 -50.16 33.50 30.75
C HIS A 178 -50.66 33.30 29.31
N LYS A 179 -51.19 34.34 28.68
CA LYS A 179 -51.60 34.31 27.28
C LYS A 179 -50.42 34.12 26.32
N ASP A 180 -49.30 34.80 26.56
CA ASP A 180 -48.08 34.65 25.76
C ASP A 180 -47.47 33.25 25.94
N PHE A 181 -47.40 32.75 27.18
CA PHE A 181 -46.93 31.40 27.49
C PHE A 181 -47.78 30.33 26.81
N LYS A 182 -49.11 30.46 26.87
CA LYS A 182 -50.04 29.54 26.20
C LYS A 182 -49.91 29.59 24.69
N THR A 183 -49.66 30.77 24.12
CA THR A 183 -49.42 30.93 22.68
C THR A 183 -48.14 30.21 22.28
N LYS A 184 -47.03 30.44 22.99
CA LYS A 184 -45.75 29.77 22.75
C LYS A 184 -45.82 28.27 22.94
N GLN A 185 -46.55 27.79 23.94
CA GLN A 185 -46.79 26.36 24.15
C GLN A 185 -47.54 25.74 22.96
N THR A 186 -48.53 26.44 22.42
CA THR A 186 -49.30 25.97 21.25
C THR A 186 -48.45 25.98 19.98
N GLU A 187 -47.58 26.97 19.81
CA GLU A 187 -46.61 27.02 18.70
C GLU A 187 -45.57 25.89 18.79
N LEU A 188 -45.07 25.61 20.01
CA LEU A 188 -44.13 24.52 20.26
C LEU A 188 -44.77 23.16 19.99
N ASP A 189 -46.03 22.95 20.39
CA ASP A 189 -46.79 21.72 20.11
C ASP A 189 -47.04 21.54 18.60
N LYS A 190 -47.39 22.61 17.89
CA LYS A 190 -47.50 22.59 16.41
C LYS A 190 -46.16 22.28 15.75
N PHE A 191 -45.08 22.85 16.25
CA PHE A 191 -43.74 22.58 15.73
C PHE A 191 -43.33 21.12 16.00
N TYR A 192 -43.54 20.63 17.22
CA TYR A 192 -43.26 19.25 17.60
C TYR A 192 -44.01 18.26 16.70
N LYS A 193 -45.33 18.45 16.52
CA LYS A 193 -46.16 17.64 15.62
C LYS A 193 -45.72 17.71 14.16
N LYS A 194 -45.21 18.86 13.70
CA LYS A 194 -44.67 18.99 12.35
C LYS A 194 -43.35 18.25 12.15
N ILE A 195 -42.48 18.24 13.17
CA ILE A 195 -41.16 17.59 13.09
C ILE A 195 -41.26 16.08 13.31
N PHE A 196 -42.03 15.65 14.31
CA PHE A 196 -42.09 14.27 14.79
C PHE A 196 -43.40 13.54 14.46
N GLY A 197 -44.39 14.23 13.91
CA GLY A 197 -45.68 13.65 13.54
C GLY A 197 -46.67 13.58 14.70
N ASP A 198 -47.87 13.11 14.41
CA ASP A 198 -48.93 12.84 15.38
C ASP A 198 -49.60 11.53 14.99
N GLU A 199 -49.35 10.46 15.77
CA GLU A 199 -49.83 9.10 15.49
C GLU A 199 -51.36 9.00 15.49
N GLU A 200 -52.07 9.87 16.21
CA GLU A 200 -53.54 9.86 16.27
C GLU A 200 -54.20 10.57 15.08
N LYS A 201 -53.47 11.42 14.36
CA LYS A 201 -54.02 12.27 13.29
C LYS A 201 -53.45 11.98 11.91
N GLU A 202 -52.68 10.89 11.76
CA GLU A 202 -52.00 10.50 10.52
C GLU A 202 -51.21 11.66 9.89
N ILE A 203 -50.58 12.51 10.71
CA ILE A 203 -49.73 13.59 10.20
C ILE A 203 -48.33 13.01 10.02
N ASN A 204 -47.94 12.77 8.77
CA ASN A 204 -46.59 12.33 8.41
C ASN A 204 -45.55 13.32 8.96
N SER A 205 -44.57 12.80 9.71
CA SER A 205 -43.55 13.64 10.28
C SER A 205 -42.54 14.09 9.24
N LEU A 206 -41.93 15.27 9.44
CA LEU A 206 -40.81 15.69 8.59
C LEU A 206 -39.63 14.70 8.68
N LYS A 207 -39.46 14.05 9.84
CA LYS A 207 -38.47 12.98 10.03
C LYS A 207 -38.74 11.81 9.07
N ASP A 208 -39.98 11.34 8.98
CA ASP A 208 -40.35 10.23 8.11
C ASP A 208 -40.18 10.61 6.63
N GLU A 209 -40.52 11.84 6.25
CA GLU A 209 -40.29 12.32 4.89
C GLU A 209 -38.79 12.38 4.55
N LEU A 210 -37.95 12.83 5.49
CA LEU A 210 -36.50 12.86 5.31
C LEU A 210 -35.91 11.45 5.21
N GLU A 211 -36.38 10.51 6.03
CA GLU A 211 -35.95 9.11 6.00
C GLU A 211 -36.39 8.42 4.70
N LEU A 212 -37.61 8.68 4.25
CA LEU A 212 -38.11 8.23 2.95
C LEU A 212 -37.27 8.80 1.80
N ARG A 213 -36.99 10.11 1.81
CA ARG A 213 -36.14 10.74 0.78
C ARG A 213 -34.72 10.19 0.81
N LEU A 214 -34.15 9.94 1.99
CA LEU A 214 -32.83 9.33 2.11
C LEU A 214 -32.82 7.91 1.52
N SER A 215 -33.86 7.12 1.79
CA SER A 215 -34.02 5.78 1.21
C SER A 215 -34.14 5.84 -0.31
N GLN A 216 -34.98 6.74 -0.84
CA GLN A 216 -35.11 6.97 -2.28
C GLN A 216 -33.80 7.42 -2.90
N LEU A 217 -33.05 8.31 -2.23
CA LEU A 217 -31.75 8.77 -2.72
C LEU A 217 -30.76 7.61 -2.84
N LYS A 218 -30.71 6.75 -1.82
CA LYS A 218 -29.87 5.56 -1.81
C LYS A 218 -30.25 4.59 -2.94
N GLU A 219 -31.55 4.39 -3.16
CA GLU A 219 -32.05 3.52 -4.23
C GLU A 219 -31.72 4.09 -5.62
N THR A 220 -31.91 5.40 -5.83
CA THR A 220 -31.52 6.08 -7.06
C THR A 220 -30.01 6.06 -7.30
N GLU A 221 -29.19 6.13 -6.25
CA GLU A 221 -27.74 5.98 -6.36
C GLU A 221 -27.36 4.56 -6.84
N ILE A 222 -27.97 3.53 -6.27
CA ILE A 222 -27.76 2.13 -6.69
C ILE A 222 -28.15 1.96 -8.16
N GLU A 223 -29.30 2.51 -8.56
CA GLU A 223 -29.76 2.45 -9.94
C GLU A 223 -28.85 3.22 -10.90
N ALA A 224 -28.41 4.43 -10.52
CA ALA A 224 -27.46 5.21 -11.30
C ALA A 224 -26.12 4.49 -11.49
N ARG A 225 -25.57 3.88 -10.44
CA ARG A 225 -24.36 3.03 -10.52
C ARG A 225 -24.57 1.86 -11.46
N LYS A 226 -25.71 1.20 -11.38
CA LYS A 226 -26.06 0.08 -12.27
C LYS A 226 -26.15 0.53 -13.73
N VAL A 227 -26.78 1.67 -14.01
CA VAL A 227 -26.88 2.24 -15.36
C VAL A 227 -25.53 2.67 -15.89
N ILE A 228 -24.67 3.29 -15.08
CA ILE A 228 -23.30 3.66 -15.46
C ILE A 228 -22.48 2.41 -15.81
N ASN A 229 -22.55 1.36 -15.00
CA ASN A 229 -21.83 0.12 -15.23
C ASN A 229 -22.34 -0.60 -16.48
N LEU A 230 -23.67 -0.72 -16.64
CA LEU A 230 -24.28 -1.27 -17.85
C LEU A 230 -23.92 -0.44 -19.09
N SER A 231 -23.93 0.88 -18.98
CA SER A 231 -23.57 1.78 -20.08
C SER A 231 -22.07 1.73 -20.41
N SER A 232 -21.19 1.40 -19.47
CA SER A 232 -19.76 1.28 -19.74
C SER A 232 -19.41 -0.07 -20.35
N ASP A 233 -19.92 -1.17 -19.77
CA ASP A 233 -19.78 -2.53 -20.29
C ASP A 233 -20.43 -2.67 -21.67
N ALA A 234 -21.61 -2.11 -21.88
CA ALA A 234 -22.32 -2.15 -23.16
C ALA A 234 -21.88 -1.05 -24.14
N GLY A 235 -21.51 0.14 -23.66
CA GLY A 235 -21.25 1.32 -24.51
C GLY A 235 -19.87 1.34 -25.16
N LEU A 236 -18.81 0.95 -24.44
CA LEU A 236 -17.45 0.89 -25.00
C LEU A 236 -17.05 -0.55 -25.31
N GLY A 237 -17.12 -1.45 -24.34
CA GLY A 237 -16.78 -2.87 -24.54
C GLY A 237 -17.70 -3.56 -25.54
N GLY A 238 -19.02 -3.38 -25.38
CA GLY A 238 -20.05 -3.90 -26.29
C GLY A 238 -19.97 -3.30 -27.71
N GLY A 239 -19.72 -2.00 -27.82
CA GLY A 239 -19.55 -1.31 -29.10
C GLY A 239 -18.34 -1.82 -29.90
N PHE A 240 -17.19 -2.02 -29.24
CA PHE A 240 -16.01 -2.63 -29.87
C PHE A 240 -16.23 -4.11 -30.21
N PHE A 241 -16.90 -4.87 -29.35
CA PHE A 241 -17.27 -6.26 -29.64
C PHE A 241 -18.15 -6.37 -30.89
N GLN A 242 -19.17 -5.51 -31.02
CA GLN A 242 -20.06 -5.51 -32.18
C GLN A 242 -19.30 -5.13 -33.46
N LYS A 243 -18.42 -4.13 -33.40
CA LYS A 243 -17.57 -3.73 -34.53
C LYS A 243 -16.53 -4.79 -34.90
N ALA A 244 -15.94 -5.49 -33.93
CA ALA A 244 -15.06 -6.62 -34.16
C ALA A 244 -15.82 -7.79 -34.83
N LYS A 245 -17.05 -8.07 -34.38
CA LYS A 245 -17.93 -9.09 -34.96
C LYS A 245 -18.36 -8.74 -36.39
N GLU A 246 -18.73 -7.48 -36.64
CA GLU A 246 -19.03 -6.97 -37.98
C GLU A 246 -17.82 -7.08 -38.92
N ALA A 247 -16.63 -6.68 -38.46
CA ALA A 247 -15.39 -6.80 -39.23
C ALA A 247 -15.06 -8.27 -39.54
N LYS A 248 -15.20 -9.18 -38.56
CA LYS A 248 -15.03 -10.62 -38.75
C LYS A 248 -16.00 -11.19 -39.78
N ASN A 249 -17.28 -10.81 -39.72
CA ASN A 249 -18.28 -11.26 -40.69
C ASN A 249 -17.95 -10.74 -42.10
N ASN A 250 -17.59 -9.46 -42.22
CA ASN A 250 -17.20 -8.85 -43.50
C ASN A 250 -15.92 -9.46 -44.07
N LYS A 251 -14.98 -9.90 -43.22
CA LYS A 251 -13.81 -10.68 -43.64
C LYS A 251 -14.22 -11.99 -44.31
N TYR A 252 -15.13 -12.76 -43.71
CA TYR A 252 -15.61 -14.01 -44.30
C TYR A 252 -16.41 -13.79 -45.59
N VAL A 253 -17.21 -12.72 -45.67
CA VAL A 253 -17.92 -12.35 -46.91
C VAL A 253 -16.91 -12.00 -48.01
N SER A 254 -15.88 -11.20 -47.71
CA SER A 254 -14.82 -10.85 -48.67
C SER A 254 -14.02 -12.06 -49.13
N LEU A 255 -13.75 -13.01 -48.22
CA LEU A 255 -13.12 -14.30 -48.53
C LEU A 255 -14.00 -15.15 -49.45
N GLY A 256 -15.31 -15.20 -49.16
CA GLY A 256 -16.28 -15.92 -49.98
C GLY A 256 -16.38 -15.36 -51.39
N ILE A 257 -16.43 -14.04 -51.54
CA ILE A 257 -16.41 -13.36 -52.85
C ILE A 257 -15.12 -13.68 -53.61
N PHE A 258 -13.97 -13.67 -52.93
CA PHE A 258 -12.69 -14.02 -53.54
C PHE A 258 -12.66 -15.48 -54.06
N ILE A 259 -13.07 -16.45 -53.23
CA ILE A 259 -13.19 -17.86 -53.64
C ILE A 259 -14.16 -18.01 -54.81
N PHE A 260 -15.30 -17.33 -54.76
CA PHE A 260 -16.34 -17.41 -55.78
C PHE A 260 -15.84 -16.90 -57.14
N VAL A 261 -15.14 -15.77 -57.15
CA VAL A 261 -14.51 -15.23 -58.37
C VAL A 261 -13.45 -16.17 -58.92
N LEU A 262 -12.64 -16.81 -58.06
CA LEU A 262 -11.65 -17.81 -58.50
C LEU A 262 -12.30 -19.06 -59.08
N ILE A 263 -13.41 -19.55 -58.52
CA ILE A 263 -14.15 -20.70 -59.03
C ILE A 263 -14.77 -20.36 -60.40
N ILE A 264 -15.39 -19.20 -60.54
CA ILE A 264 -15.95 -18.74 -61.82
C ILE A 264 -14.83 -18.62 -62.87
N MET A 265 -13.71 -17.99 -62.51
CA MET A 265 -12.58 -17.83 -63.40
C MET A 265 -12.00 -19.20 -63.80
N GLY A 266 -11.88 -20.15 -62.86
CA GLY A 266 -11.43 -21.52 -63.13
C GLY A 266 -12.39 -22.29 -64.04
N CYS A 267 -13.69 -22.24 -63.76
CA CYS A 267 -14.72 -22.90 -64.56
C CYS A 267 -14.79 -22.31 -65.99
N PHE A 268 -14.72 -20.99 -66.11
CA PHE A 268 -14.76 -20.30 -67.40
C PHE A 268 -13.50 -20.58 -68.23
N ASN A 269 -12.32 -20.61 -67.60
CA ASN A 269 -11.09 -21.01 -68.28
C ASN A 269 -11.11 -22.48 -68.68
N PHE A 270 -11.64 -23.39 -67.86
CA PHE A 270 -11.77 -24.81 -68.22
C PHE A 270 -12.71 -25.04 -69.41
N GLN A 271 -13.83 -24.31 -69.48
CA GLN A 271 -14.76 -24.38 -70.61
C GLN A 271 -14.21 -23.74 -71.89
N THR A 272 -13.32 -22.75 -71.77
CA THR A 272 -12.76 -21.99 -72.91
C THR A 272 -11.46 -22.60 -73.45
N ILE A 273 -10.78 -23.46 -72.68
CA ILE A 273 -9.54 -24.14 -73.10
C ILE A 273 -9.90 -25.42 -73.86
N ASP A 274 -9.62 -25.41 -75.16
CA ASP A 274 -9.67 -26.60 -76.00
C ASP A 274 -8.34 -27.35 -75.90
N PHE A 275 -8.25 -28.31 -74.97
CA PHE A 275 -7.02 -29.05 -74.64
C PHE A 275 -6.43 -29.83 -75.84
N ASN A 276 -7.22 -30.01 -76.90
CA ASN A 276 -6.81 -30.72 -78.11
C ASN A 276 -6.06 -29.84 -79.13
N ASN A 277 -6.11 -28.50 -78.99
CA ASN A 277 -5.55 -27.52 -79.96
C ASN A 277 -4.63 -26.48 -79.30
N LEU A 278 -3.78 -26.91 -78.37
CA LEU A 278 -2.88 -26.03 -77.60
C LEU A 278 -1.76 -25.35 -78.43
N LYS A 279 -1.54 -25.74 -79.69
CA LYS A 279 -0.42 -25.24 -80.52
C LYS A 279 -0.77 -24.07 -81.45
N ASP A 280 -2.05 -23.82 -81.73
CA ASP A 280 -2.50 -22.75 -82.64
C ASP A 280 -3.12 -21.56 -81.90
N ILE A 281 -2.39 -21.01 -80.92
CA ILE A 281 -2.87 -19.86 -80.14
C ILE A 281 -2.64 -18.57 -80.93
N ASN A 282 -3.69 -18.06 -81.56
CA ASN A 282 -3.68 -16.75 -82.23
C ASN A 282 -3.58 -15.60 -81.20
N LEU A 283 -2.80 -14.55 -81.47
CA LEU A 283 -2.62 -13.39 -80.58
C LEU A 283 -3.95 -12.73 -80.18
N VAL A 284 -4.91 -12.70 -81.12
CA VAL A 284 -6.27 -12.19 -80.90
C VAL A 284 -7.01 -12.99 -79.81
N SER A 285 -6.78 -14.31 -79.74
CA SER A 285 -7.40 -15.17 -78.73
C SER A 285 -6.87 -14.89 -77.32
N ILE A 286 -5.59 -14.54 -77.19
CA ILE A 286 -4.98 -14.14 -75.91
C ILE A 286 -5.55 -12.80 -75.45
N THR A 287 -5.67 -11.82 -76.35
CA THR A 287 -6.22 -10.49 -76.03
C THR A 287 -7.68 -10.54 -75.58
N VAL A 288 -8.54 -11.30 -76.29
CA VAL A 288 -9.95 -11.46 -75.90
C VAL A 288 -10.07 -12.17 -74.55
N ARG A 289 -9.24 -13.20 -74.29
CA ARG A 289 -9.19 -13.89 -72.99
C ARG A 289 -8.73 -12.96 -71.87
N PHE A 290 -7.72 -12.13 -72.11
CA PHE A 290 -7.27 -11.15 -71.12
C PHE A 290 -8.35 -10.10 -70.83
N MET A 291 -9.03 -9.60 -71.85
CA MET A 291 -10.08 -8.59 -71.71
C MET A 291 -11.30 -9.10 -70.93
N ILE A 292 -11.66 -10.39 -71.10
CA ILE A 292 -12.73 -11.03 -70.31
C ILE A 292 -12.27 -11.32 -68.87
N ASN A 293 -11.01 -11.72 -68.66
CA ASN A 293 -10.47 -12.02 -67.33
C ASN A 293 -10.10 -10.77 -66.50
N ALA A 294 -9.78 -9.65 -67.15
CA ALA A 294 -9.41 -8.39 -66.50
C ALA A 294 -10.39 -7.90 -65.42
N PRO A 295 -11.72 -7.86 -65.63
CA PRO A 295 -12.66 -7.48 -64.57
C PRO A 295 -12.67 -8.45 -63.39
N PHE A 296 -12.49 -9.76 -63.61
CA PHE A 296 -12.42 -10.74 -62.53
C PHE A 296 -11.15 -10.58 -61.69
N ILE A 297 -10.02 -10.31 -62.34
CA ILE A 297 -8.74 -10.02 -61.66
C ILE A 297 -8.87 -8.74 -60.81
N TRP A 298 -9.55 -7.72 -61.33
CA TRP A 298 -9.83 -6.49 -60.57
C TRP A 298 -10.70 -6.76 -59.34
N ILE A 299 -11.80 -7.50 -59.50
CA ILE A 299 -12.70 -7.85 -58.38
C ILE A 299 -11.95 -8.69 -57.34
N ALA A 300 -11.14 -9.67 -57.76
CA ALA A 300 -10.32 -10.47 -56.86
C ALA A 300 -9.30 -9.62 -56.09
N THR A 301 -8.68 -8.64 -56.76
CA THR A 301 -7.74 -7.70 -56.14
C THR A 301 -8.44 -6.82 -55.10
N VAL A 302 -9.63 -6.28 -55.42
CA VAL A 302 -10.43 -5.48 -54.49
C VAL A 302 -10.90 -6.33 -53.30
N ALA A 303 -11.33 -7.57 -53.52
CA ALA A 303 -11.72 -8.49 -52.46
C ALA A 303 -10.56 -8.84 -51.52
N ASN A 304 -9.35 -9.02 -52.07
CA ASN A 304 -8.14 -9.24 -51.26
C ASN A 304 -7.74 -8.00 -50.45
N LEU A 305 -7.85 -6.80 -51.03
CA LEU A 305 -7.59 -5.55 -50.30
C LEU A 305 -8.59 -5.35 -49.15
N ASN A 306 -9.88 -5.60 -49.40
CA ASN A 306 -10.93 -5.54 -48.40
C ASN A 306 -10.75 -6.58 -47.29
N LEU A 307 -10.34 -7.81 -47.62
CA LEU A 307 -10.02 -8.85 -46.65
C LEU A 307 -8.94 -8.40 -45.67
N ASN A 308 -7.83 -7.85 -46.18
CA ASN A 308 -6.74 -7.35 -45.36
C ASN A 308 -7.18 -6.16 -44.48
N LYS A 309 -8.02 -5.27 -45.01
CA LYS A 309 -8.61 -4.17 -44.26
C LYS A 309 -9.50 -4.66 -43.12
N TYR A 310 -10.38 -5.63 -43.36
CA TYR A 310 -11.27 -6.16 -42.33
C TYR A 310 -10.52 -6.99 -41.28
N ALA A 311 -9.48 -7.74 -41.67
CA ALA A 311 -8.61 -8.45 -40.73
C ALA A 311 -7.88 -7.47 -39.78
N ARG A 312 -7.38 -6.34 -40.30
CA ARG A 312 -6.78 -5.27 -39.50
C ARG A 312 -7.79 -4.66 -38.54
N LEU A 313 -8.98 -4.32 -39.03
CA LEU A 313 -10.06 -3.74 -38.21
C LEU A 313 -10.51 -4.70 -37.10
N GLU A 314 -10.63 -6.00 -37.39
CA GLU A 314 -10.95 -7.02 -36.39
C GLU A 314 -9.92 -7.05 -35.26
N GLN A 315 -8.63 -7.00 -35.58
CA GLN A 315 -7.55 -6.99 -34.58
C GLN A 315 -7.55 -5.69 -33.75
N GLU A 316 -7.73 -4.54 -34.39
CA GLU A 316 -7.80 -3.25 -33.69
C GLU A 316 -9.01 -3.18 -32.75
N TYR A 317 -10.19 -3.61 -33.19
CA TYR A 317 -11.39 -3.58 -32.36
C TYR A 317 -11.36 -4.63 -31.25
N SER A 318 -10.84 -5.83 -31.50
CA SER A 318 -10.68 -6.86 -30.47
C SER A 318 -9.70 -6.43 -29.37
N HIS A 319 -8.62 -5.73 -29.74
CA HIS A 319 -7.70 -5.16 -28.74
C HIS A 319 -8.38 -4.07 -27.90
N LYS A 320 -9.10 -3.15 -28.54
CA LYS A 320 -9.86 -2.10 -27.84
C LYS A 320 -10.96 -2.66 -26.94
N GLU A 321 -11.63 -3.73 -27.37
CA GLU A 321 -12.60 -4.46 -26.55
C GLU A 321 -11.95 -5.04 -25.30
N SER A 322 -10.81 -5.72 -25.44
CA SER A 322 -10.10 -6.32 -24.31
C SER A 322 -9.59 -5.27 -23.33
N LEU A 323 -9.10 -4.13 -23.82
CA LEU A 323 -8.69 -3.00 -23.00
C LEU A 323 -9.88 -2.42 -22.23
N ALA A 324 -11.00 -2.15 -22.91
CA ALA A 324 -12.20 -1.62 -22.27
C ALA A 324 -12.75 -2.57 -21.18
N LYS A 325 -12.81 -3.87 -21.46
CA LYS A 325 -13.22 -4.89 -20.47
C LYS A 325 -12.28 -4.99 -19.28
N SER A 326 -10.98 -4.84 -19.51
CA SER A 326 -9.97 -4.88 -18.43
C SER A 326 -10.03 -3.62 -17.57
N PHE A 327 -10.22 -2.45 -18.20
CA PHE A 327 -10.44 -1.18 -17.50
C PHE A 327 -11.64 -1.24 -16.56
N GLU A 328 -12.79 -1.73 -17.03
CA GLU A 328 -13.99 -1.85 -16.18
C GLU A 328 -13.78 -2.80 -15.00
N ARG A 329 -13.08 -3.93 -15.21
CA ARG A 329 -12.73 -4.85 -14.11
C ARG A 329 -11.82 -4.18 -13.07
N TYR A 330 -10.78 -3.48 -13.51
CA TYR A 330 -9.86 -2.81 -12.59
C TYR A 330 -10.51 -1.64 -11.87
N LYS A 331 -11.34 -0.85 -12.55
CA LYS A 331 -12.16 0.20 -11.95
C LYS A 331 -13.06 -0.38 -10.86
N THR A 332 -13.78 -1.46 -11.14
CA THR A 332 -14.65 -2.14 -10.18
C THR A 332 -13.88 -2.62 -8.95
N GLU A 333 -12.66 -3.16 -9.14
CA GLU A 333 -11.83 -3.64 -8.03
C GLU A 333 -11.29 -2.48 -7.18
N ILE A 334 -10.88 -1.37 -7.81
CA ILE A 334 -10.47 -0.14 -7.11
C ILE A 334 -11.63 0.49 -6.35
N GLU A 335 -12.84 0.49 -6.92
CA GLU A 335 -14.04 1.00 -6.25
C GLU A 335 -14.39 0.17 -5.01
N LYS A 336 -14.27 -1.15 -5.04
CA LYS A 336 -14.45 -2.02 -3.85
C LYS A 336 -13.42 -1.73 -2.75
N LEU A 337 -12.18 -1.38 -3.11
CA LEU A 337 -11.15 -0.99 -2.14
C LEU A 337 -11.43 0.38 -1.50
N ASN A 338 -12.26 1.20 -2.15
CA ASN A 338 -12.57 2.58 -1.73
C ASN A 338 -13.59 2.65 -0.59
N ASP A 339 -14.33 1.57 -0.31
CA ASP A 339 -15.18 1.44 0.90
C ASP A 339 -14.34 1.47 2.20
N THR A 340 -13.02 1.31 2.08
CA THR A 340 -12.01 1.61 3.10
C THR A 340 -11.33 2.94 2.75
N GLU A 341 -11.79 4.05 3.32
CA GLU A 341 -11.33 5.43 3.06
C GLU A 341 -9.80 5.57 2.98
N THR A 342 -9.23 5.43 1.78
CA THR A 342 -7.79 5.59 1.58
C THR A 342 -7.58 6.49 0.38
N ILE A 343 -6.94 7.65 0.58
CA ILE A 343 -6.57 8.63 -0.49
C ILE A 343 -5.90 7.95 -1.71
N LYS A 344 -5.24 6.80 -1.50
CA LYS A 344 -4.61 5.95 -2.51
C LYS A 344 -5.56 5.38 -3.58
N SER A 345 -6.84 5.15 -3.29
CA SER A 345 -7.79 4.58 -4.26
C SER A 345 -8.08 5.55 -5.42
N LYS A 346 -8.21 6.84 -5.11
CA LYS A 346 -8.43 7.91 -6.10
C LYS A 346 -7.19 8.09 -6.98
N GLU A 347 -6.00 8.01 -6.40
CA GLU A 347 -4.72 8.08 -7.13
C GLU A 347 -4.57 6.87 -8.08
N LEU A 348 -4.92 5.66 -7.62
CA LEU A 348 -4.90 4.45 -8.45
C LEU A 348 -5.87 4.55 -9.64
N LEU A 349 -7.06 5.12 -9.42
CA LEU A 349 -8.05 5.32 -10.49
C LEU A 349 -7.54 6.29 -11.56
N VAL A 350 -6.85 7.37 -11.16
CA VAL A 350 -6.24 8.34 -12.07
C VAL A 350 -5.12 7.69 -12.89
N GLU A 351 -4.24 6.90 -12.26
CA GLU A 351 -3.18 6.19 -12.98
C GLU A 351 -3.75 5.12 -13.91
N LEU A 352 -4.80 4.40 -13.51
CA LEU A 352 -5.52 3.45 -14.37
C LEU A 352 -6.09 4.14 -15.63
N MET A 353 -6.70 5.31 -15.46
CA MET A 353 -7.20 6.12 -16.58
C MET A 353 -6.06 6.56 -17.50
N ARG A 354 -4.94 7.01 -16.93
CA ARG A 354 -3.75 7.44 -17.68
C ARG A 354 -3.17 6.29 -18.51
N LEU A 355 -2.96 5.14 -17.89
CA LEU A 355 -2.44 3.93 -18.55
C LEU A 355 -3.39 3.42 -19.63
N ASN A 356 -4.70 3.47 -19.42
CA ASN A 356 -5.66 3.10 -20.46
C ASN A 356 -5.65 4.06 -21.64
N LEU A 357 -5.61 5.38 -21.40
CA LEU A 357 -5.47 6.39 -22.46
C LEU A 357 -4.20 6.18 -23.28
N GLU A 358 -3.09 5.85 -22.63
CA GLU A 358 -1.83 5.51 -23.28
C GLU A 358 -1.95 4.24 -24.12
N ALA A 359 -2.59 3.19 -23.60
CA ALA A 359 -2.85 1.95 -24.35
C ALA A 359 -3.80 2.15 -25.54
N PHE A 360 -4.85 2.99 -25.42
CA PHE A 360 -5.74 3.33 -26.53
C PHE A 360 -5.06 4.12 -27.64
N LYS A 361 -3.99 4.87 -27.32
CA LYS A 361 -3.20 5.64 -28.28
C LYS A 361 -2.30 4.74 -29.13
N ILE A 362 -1.87 3.60 -28.61
CA ILE A 362 -1.02 2.64 -29.34
C ILE A 362 -1.90 1.85 -30.31
N ASN A 363 -1.66 2.01 -31.62
CA ASN A 363 -2.38 1.24 -32.64
C ASN A 363 -1.67 -0.11 -32.87
N PRO A 364 -2.26 -1.27 -32.51
CA PRO A 364 -1.62 -2.58 -32.67
C PRO A 364 -1.29 -2.91 -34.13
N SER A 365 -2.05 -2.35 -35.07
CA SER A 365 -1.86 -2.59 -36.50
C SER A 365 -0.64 -1.90 -37.11
N SER A 366 -0.02 -0.96 -36.40
CA SER A 366 1.21 -0.30 -36.84
C SER A 366 2.39 -1.27 -36.96
N THR A 367 2.41 -2.34 -36.17
CA THR A 367 3.40 -3.43 -36.27
C THR A 367 3.25 -4.28 -37.54
N MET A 368 2.08 -4.27 -38.16
CA MET A 368 1.79 -5.02 -39.39
C MET A 368 2.13 -4.22 -40.66
N ASP A 369 2.17 -2.87 -40.58
CA ASP A 369 2.60 -2.02 -41.70
C ASP A 369 4.10 -2.16 -42.00
N GLY A 370 4.93 -2.48 -40.99
CA GLY A 370 6.37 -2.77 -41.18
C GLY A 370 6.65 -4.04 -42.00
N ALA A 371 5.76 -5.04 -41.96
CA ALA A 371 5.90 -6.26 -42.75
C ALA A 371 5.63 -6.03 -44.25
N LYS A 372 4.90 -4.96 -44.62
CA LYS A 372 4.65 -4.58 -46.02
C LYS A 372 5.81 -3.81 -46.64
N SER A 373 6.52 -2.98 -45.88
CA SER A 373 7.67 -2.23 -46.40
C SER A 373 8.86 -3.11 -46.77
N ASP A 374 9.01 -4.28 -46.13
CA ASP A 374 10.07 -5.22 -46.46
C ASP A 374 9.83 -6.02 -47.74
N MET A 375 8.57 -6.15 -48.18
CA MET A 375 8.18 -6.83 -49.43
C MET A 375 8.06 -5.91 -50.65
N ASP A 376 8.21 -4.59 -50.47
CA ASP A 376 8.16 -3.64 -51.58
C ASP A 376 9.53 -3.60 -52.30
N ILE A 377 9.78 -4.62 -53.12
CA ILE A 377 10.99 -4.76 -53.94
C ILE A 377 11.19 -3.51 -54.82
N LEU A 378 10.11 -2.84 -55.22
CA LEU A 378 10.11 -1.62 -56.03
C LEU A 378 10.64 -0.41 -55.25
N ALA A 379 10.36 -0.32 -53.96
CA ALA A 379 10.94 0.69 -53.08
C ALA A 379 12.45 0.46 -52.84
N LYS A 380 12.90 -0.80 -52.76
CA LYS A 380 14.33 -1.15 -52.72
C LYS A 380 15.04 -0.84 -54.05
N LEU A 381 14.40 -1.12 -55.19
CA LEU A 381 15.00 -0.85 -56.51
C LEU A 381 15.16 0.66 -56.76
N LYS A 382 14.16 1.47 -56.41
CA LYS A 382 14.20 2.94 -56.53
C LYS A 382 15.32 3.58 -55.68
N ASN A 383 15.67 2.97 -54.55
CA ASN A 383 16.77 3.42 -53.71
C ASN A 383 18.15 2.94 -54.19
N THR A 384 18.21 1.97 -55.11
CA THR A 384 19.48 1.43 -55.64
C THR A 384 19.98 2.23 -56.85
N ASP A 385 19.08 2.76 -57.69
CA ASP A 385 19.44 3.56 -58.87
C ASP A 385 19.89 5.01 -58.56
N LEU A 386 19.75 5.46 -57.29
CA LEU A 386 20.18 6.80 -56.87
C LEU A 386 21.67 6.90 -56.48
N ILE A 387 22.42 5.79 -56.53
CA ILE A 387 23.82 5.74 -56.06
C ILE A 387 24.85 5.70 -57.21
N SER A 388 24.45 5.59 -58.49
CA SER A 388 25.40 5.43 -59.61
C SER A 388 25.47 6.60 -60.60
N LYS A 389 25.55 7.85 -60.12
CA LYS A 389 26.06 8.95 -60.97
C LYS A 389 27.53 9.24 -60.63
N PRO A 390 28.49 8.92 -61.53
CA PRO A 390 29.87 9.36 -61.36
C PRO A 390 29.93 10.88 -61.55
N LYS A 391 30.61 11.56 -60.63
CA LYS A 391 30.99 12.97 -60.78
C LYS A 391 31.94 13.08 -61.98
N SER A 392 31.52 13.82 -63.01
CA SER A 392 32.41 14.44 -63.99
C SER A 392 32.83 15.81 -63.49
#